data_AF-A0A1F8R1J6-F1
#
_entry.id   AF-A0A1F8R1J6-F1
#
_cell.length_a   1.000
_cell.length_b   1.000
_cell.length_c   1.000
_cell.angle_alpha   90.00
_cell.angle_beta   90.00
_cell.angle_gamma   90.00
#
_symmetry.space_group_name_H-M   'P 1'
#
loop_
_entity.id
_entity.type
_entity.pdbx_description
1 polymer ?
#
loop_
_entity_poly.entity_id
_entity_poly.type
_entity_poly.pdbx_seq_one_letter_code
_entity_poly.pdbx_strand_id
1 'polypeptide(L)'
;MRSRWPGFFGLSLLLVLGLSLAGCGGNSGGSSSGGSNSGIELKLAPVSALPDFVKKAPPQVQEAYRFAIANQAALKLYPCYCGCGKAGHKNNLECYIQGTQPDGSLAFDDHAYG
;
A
#
# COMPACT_ATOMS: atom_id res chain seq x y z
N MET A 1 31.07 30.03 47.09
CA MET A 1 29.66 29.95 47.53
C MET A 1 28.79 29.61 46.34
N ARG A 2 27.72 28.85 46.58
CA ARG A 2 26.88 28.17 45.60
C ARG A 2 26.02 29.19 44.85
N SER A 3 26.17 29.31 43.53
CA SER A 3 25.14 29.93 42.69
C SER A 3 24.39 28.83 41.94
N ARG A 4 23.44 28.22 42.66
CA ARG A 4 22.28 27.55 42.06
C ARG A 4 21.51 28.63 41.29
N TRP A 5 21.38 28.49 39.99
CA TRP A 5 20.37 29.19 39.21
C TRP A 5 19.15 28.27 39.03
N PRO A 6 18.08 28.45 39.82
CA PRO A 6 16.78 27.86 39.54
C PRO A 6 16.09 28.77 38.52
N GLY A 7 15.79 28.27 37.32
CA GLY A 7 15.08 29.11 36.35
C GLY A 7 14.58 28.42 35.10
N PHE A 8 15.27 27.37 34.64
CA PHE A 8 14.91 26.75 33.35
C PHE A 8 14.01 25.51 33.45
N PHE A 9 13.82 24.95 34.65
CA PHE A 9 12.95 23.78 34.83
C PHE A 9 11.44 24.10 34.83
N GLY A 10 11.06 25.36 35.04
CA GLY A 10 9.64 25.74 35.14
C GLY A 10 8.93 25.94 33.79
N LEU A 11 9.67 26.32 32.73
CA LEU A 11 9.05 26.70 31.46
C LEU A 11 8.80 25.51 30.51
N SER A 12 9.47 24.36 30.71
CA SER A 12 9.23 23.16 29.88
C SER A 12 7.99 22.36 30.29
N LEU A 13 7.48 22.52 31.52
CA LEU A 13 6.33 21.73 32.00
C LEU A 13 4.97 22.32 31.59
N LEU A 14 4.91 23.58 31.16
CA LEU A 14 3.67 24.27 30.79
C LEU A 14 3.28 24.10 29.30
N LEU A 15 4.12 23.51 28.46
CA LEU A 15 3.84 23.33 27.03
C LEU A 15 3.26 21.94 26.69
N VAL A 16 3.31 20.98 27.62
CA VAL A 16 2.81 19.60 27.41
C VAL A 16 1.32 19.46 27.76
N LEU A 17 0.72 20.41 28.49
CA LEU A 17 -0.64 20.29 29.03
C LEU A 17 -1.74 20.91 28.14
N GLY A 18 -1.42 21.38 26.94
CA GLY A 18 -2.36 22.12 26.08
C GLY A 18 -3.07 21.32 24.97
N LEU A 19 -2.74 20.05 24.75
CA LEU A 19 -3.11 19.32 23.52
C LEU A 19 -4.11 18.17 23.71
N SER A 20 -5.11 18.31 24.59
CA SER A 20 -5.96 17.18 24.97
C SER A 20 -7.47 17.27 24.67
N LEU A 21 -7.99 18.26 23.93
CA LEU A 21 -9.46 18.34 23.71
C LEU A 21 -9.91 18.68 22.28
N ALA A 22 -9.68 17.76 21.35
CA ALA A 22 -10.49 17.66 20.13
C ALA A 22 -10.65 16.18 19.74
N GLY A 23 -11.58 15.48 20.39
CA GLY A 23 -11.90 14.09 20.09
C GLY A 23 -13.26 13.69 20.65
N CYS A 24 -14.30 13.74 19.81
CA CYS A 24 -15.29 12.69 19.55
C CYS A 24 -16.50 13.31 18.85
N GLY A 25 -16.70 12.96 17.58
CA GLY A 25 -17.89 13.27 16.80
C GLY A 25 -18.05 12.18 15.76
N GLY A 26 -18.60 11.04 16.19
CA GLY A 26 -18.79 9.86 15.35
C GLY A 26 -19.97 10.03 14.38
N ASN A 27 -19.75 9.65 13.12
CA ASN A 27 -20.69 8.83 12.39
C ASN A 27 -19.92 7.93 11.42
N SER A 28 -20.03 6.63 11.65
CA SER A 28 -19.47 5.55 10.83
C SER A 28 -20.22 5.47 9.50
N GLY A 29 -19.85 6.32 8.55
CA GLY A 29 -20.17 6.16 7.13
C GLY A 29 -18.94 5.64 6.42
N GLY A 30 -18.85 4.32 6.25
CA GLY A 30 -17.84 3.69 5.41
C GLY A 30 -18.03 4.13 3.97
N SER A 31 -17.30 5.17 3.57
CA SER A 31 -17.07 5.49 2.18
C SER A 31 -15.63 5.13 1.89
N SER A 32 -15.44 3.93 1.34
CA SER A 32 -14.25 3.57 0.60
C SER A 32 -14.12 4.56 -0.56
N SER A 33 -13.48 5.70 -0.30
CA SER A 33 -13.05 6.61 -1.34
C SER A 33 -11.92 5.93 -2.10
N GLY A 34 -12.30 5.09 -3.07
CA GLY A 34 -11.43 4.79 -4.21
C GLY A 34 -11.00 6.13 -4.78
N GLY A 35 -9.70 6.39 -4.75
CA GLY A 35 -9.13 7.69 -5.05
C GLY A 35 -9.48 8.15 -6.47
N SER A 36 -10.47 9.02 -6.58
CA SER A 36 -10.76 9.73 -7.81
C SER A 36 -10.07 11.10 -7.79
N ASN A 37 -9.32 11.36 -8.86
CA ASN A 37 -8.96 12.67 -9.44
C ASN A 37 -7.50 13.15 -9.31
N SER A 38 -6.68 12.64 -10.22
CA SER A 38 -5.89 13.46 -11.16
C SER A 38 -5.94 12.72 -12.50
N GLY A 39 -6.19 13.40 -13.63
CA GLY A 39 -6.59 12.82 -14.92
C GLY A 39 -5.55 11.95 -15.64
N ILE A 40 -4.98 10.97 -14.95
CA ILE A 40 -4.08 9.96 -15.50
C ILE A 40 -4.89 8.69 -15.71
N GLU A 41 -5.14 8.35 -16.98
CA GLU A 41 -5.71 7.06 -17.35
C GLU A 41 -4.68 5.96 -17.05
N LEU A 42 -5.00 5.10 -16.08
CA LEU A 42 -4.18 3.95 -15.73
C LEU A 42 -4.42 2.83 -16.74
N LYS A 43 -3.34 2.32 -17.35
CA LYS A 43 -3.44 1.16 -18.24
C LYS A 43 -3.74 -0.09 -17.42
N LEU A 44 -4.90 -0.70 -17.66
CA LEU A 44 -5.33 -1.93 -16.99
C LEU A 44 -5.57 -3.05 -18.01
N ALA A 45 -5.20 -4.27 -17.66
CA ALA A 45 -5.58 -5.46 -18.43
C ALA A 45 -7.11 -5.68 -18.37
N PRO A 46 -7.72 -6.42 -19.32
CA PRO A 46 -9.13 -6.79 -19.20
C PRO A 46 -9.35 -7.81 -18.08
N VAL A 47 -10.56 -7.86 -17.53
CA VAL A 47 -10.94 -8.85 -16.49
C VAL A 47 -10.80 -10.29 -16.99
N SER A 48 -10.93 -10.52 -18.29
CA SER A 48 -10.73 -11.84 -18.91
C SER A 48 -9.29 -12.36 -18.80
N ALA A 49 -8.30 -11.47 -18.59
CA ALA A 49 -6.90 -11.85 -18.39
C ALA A 49 -6.59 -12.27 -16.95
N LEU A 50 -7.52 -12.09 -16.01
CA LEU A 50 -7.34 -12.51 -14.62
C LEU A 50 -7.44 -14.04 -14.48
N PRO A 51 -6.69 -14.65 -13.56
CA PRO A 51 -6.92 -16.04 -13.16
C PRO A 51 -8.22 -16.14 -12.35
N ASP A 52 -8.81 -17.34 -12.30
CA ASP A 52 -10.15 -17.53 -11.71
C ASP A 52 -10.22 -17.21 -10.22
N PHE A 53 -9.14 -17.39 -9.47
CA PHE A 53 -9.10 -17.01 -8.05
C PHE A 53 -9.22 -15.50 -7.86
N VAL A 54 -8.59 -14.69 -8.74
CA VAL A 54 -8.65 -13.23 -8.66
C VAL A 54 -9.99 -12.68 -9.16
N LYS A 55 -10.65 -13.32 -10.13
CA LYS A 55 -11.98 -12.87 -10.63
C LYS A 55 -13.04 -12.78 -9.52
N LYS A 56 -12.87 -13.52 -8.42
CA LYS A 56 -13.79 -13.54 -7.27
C LYS A 56 -13.31 -12.65 -6.11
N ALA A 57 -12.16 -12.00 -6.25
CA ALA A 57 -11.57 -11.14 -5.23
C ALA A 57 -12.32 -9.80 -5.11
N PRO A 58 -12.12 -9.06 -4.01
CA PRO A 58 -12.59 -7.67 -3.91
C PRO A 58 -12.10 -6.81 -5.09
N PRO A 59 -12.86 -5.77 -5.51
CA PRO A 59 -12.52 -4.96 -6.69
C PRO A 59 -11.09 -4.40 -6.69
N GLN A 60 -10.59 -4.00 -5.52
CA GLN A 60 -9.24 -3.45 -5.36
C GLN A 60 -8.15 -4.48 -5.66
N VAL A 61 -8.35 -5.73 -5.28
CA VAL A 61 -7.43 -6.84 -5.59
C VAL A 61 -7.46 -7.11 -7.09
N GLN A 62 -8.66 -7.18 -7.70
CA GLN A 62 -8.78 -7.34 -9.16
C GLN A 62 -8.05 -6.23 -9.92
N GLU A 63 -8.22 -4.98 -9.51
CA GLU A 63 -7.56 -3.83 -10.12
C GLU A 63 -6.03 -3.90 -10.01
N ALA A 64 -5.51 -4.29 -8.85
CA ALA A 64 -4.06 -4.44 -8.63
C ALA A 64 -3.45 -5.50 -9.57
N TYR A 65 -4.09 -6.67 -9.72
CA TYR A 65 -3.63 -7.70 -10.66
C TYR A 65 -3.74 -7.23 -12.12
N ARG A 66 -4.83 -6.54 -12.48
CA ARG A 66 -4.99 -5.98 -13.84
C ARG A 66 -3.92 -4.95 -14.15
N PHE A 67 -3.55 -4.12 -13.17
CA PHE A 67 -2.45 -3.17 -13.29
C PHE A 67 -1.12 -3.89 -13.47
N ALA A 68 -0.87 -4.94 -12.67
CA ALA A 68 0.37 -5.71 -12.75
C ALA A 68 0.57 -6.40 -14.11
N ILE A 69 -0.49 -6.98 -14.68
CA ILE A 69 -0.46 -7.58 -16.02
C ILE A 69 -0.09 -6.53 -17.08
N ALA A 70 -0.68 -5.33 -17.00
CA ALA A 70 -0.51 -4.30 -18.01
C ALA A 70 0.80 -3.48 -17.89
N ASN A 71 1.43 -3.45 -16.70
CA ASN A 71 2.54 -2.56 -16.38
C ASN A 71 3.76 -3.30 -15.80
N GLN A 72 4.02 -4.53 -16.27
CA GLN A 72 5.09 -5.39 -15.76
C GLN A 72 6.46 -4.72 -15.72
N ALA A 73 6.82 -3.97 -16.76
CA ALA A 73 8.09 -3.26 -16.83
C ALA A 73 8.24 -2.24 -15.70
N ALA A 74 7.17 -1.48 -15.40
CA ALA A 74 7.18 -0.51 -14.32
C ALA A 74 7.33 -1.20 -12.96
N LEU A 75 6.56 -2.28 -12.71
CA LEU A 75 6.62 -2.99 -11.43
C LEU A 75 7.97 -3.69 -11.19
N LYS A 76 8.69 -4.08 -12.23
CA LYS A 76 10.05 -4.63 -12.12
C LYS A 76 11.08 -3.60 -11.65
N LEU A 77 10.84 -2.30 -11.83
CA LEU A 77 11.77 -1.24 -11.41
C LEU A 77 11.74 -0.99 -9.89
N TYR A 78 10.65 -1.37 -9.22
CA TYR A 78 10.46 -1.10 -7.81
C TYR A 78 10.74 -2.36 -6.98
N PRO A 79 11.62 -2.29 -5.97
CA PRO A 79 11.85 -3.39 -5.04
C PRO A 79 10.55 -3.84 -4.35
N CYS A 80 10.54 -5.10 -3.90
CA CYS A 80 9.51 -5.54 -2.97
C CYS A 80 9.86 -5.02 -1.55
N TYR A 81 9.00 -4.17 -0.99
CA TYR A 81 9.20 -3.56 0.33
C TYR A 81 8.44 -4.26 1.45
N CYS A 82 7.77 -5.38 1.17
CA CYS A 82 7.03 -6.18 2.15
C CYS A 82 7.94 -6.94 3.13
N GLY A 83 9.26 -6.93 2.91
CA GLY A 83 10.24 -7.67 3.74
C GLY A 83 10.35 -9.15 3.40
N CYS A 84 9.57 -9.65 2.43
CA CYS A 84 9.55 -11.05 1.99
C CYS A 84 10.60 -11.39 0.92
N GLY A 85 11.60 -10.54 0.66
CA GLY A 85 12.58 -10.77 -0.41
C GLY A 85 13.35 -12.10 -0.32
N LYS A 86 13.49 -12.67 0.89
CA LYS A 86 14.08 -14.02 1.10
C LYS A 86 13.19 -15.16 0.57
N ALA A 87 11.89 -14.93 0.42
CA ALA A 87 10.94 -15.89 -0.17
C ALA A 87 11.01 -15.91 -1.71
N GLY A 88 11.85 -15.08 -2.32
CA GLY A 88 12.12 -15.11 -3.76
C GLY A 88 11.59 -13.90 -4.53
N HIS A 89 10.77 -13.04 -3.91
CA HIS A 89 10.21 -11.84 -4.54
C HIS A 89 11.25 -10.72 -4.63
N LYS A 90 11.74 -10.43 -5.83
CA LYS A 90 12.82 -9.46 -6.11
C LYS A 90 12.31 -8.04 -6.33
N ASN A 91 11.09 -7.91 -6.85
CA ASN A 91 10.49 -6.63 -7.23
C ASN A 91 8.97 -6.70 -7.05
N ASN A 92 8.30 -5.56 -7.18
CA ASN A 92 6.86 -5.43 -6.94
C ASN A 92 6.01 -6.28 -7.91
N LEU A 93 6.52 -6.64 -9.09
CA LEU A 93 5.77 -7.50 -10.01
C LEU A 93 5.56 -8.90 -9.43
N GLU A 94 6.56 -9.41 -8.72
CA GLU A 94 6.57 -10.79 -8.23
C GLU A 94 5.55 -11.02 -7.12
N CYS A 95 4.94 -9.97 -6.55
CA CYS A 95 3.77 -10.10 -5.67
C CYS A 95 2.52 -10.62 -6.40
N TYR A 96 2.49 -10.50 -7.73
CA TYR A 96 1.32 -10.81 -8.57
C TYR A 96 1.62 -11.87 -9.64
N ILE A 97 2.83 -11.85 -10.22
CA ILE A 97 3.22 -12.65 -11.37
C ILE A 97 4.62 -13.21 -11.13
N GLN A 98 4.74 -14.53 -11.01
CA GLN A 98 6.02 -15.23 -10.82
C GLN A 98 6.83 -15.32 -12.12
N GLY A 99 6.16 -15.29 -13.28
CA GLY A 99 6.82 -15.31 -14.57
C GLY A 99 5.89 -15.60 -15.73
N THR A 100 6.49 -15.95 -16.86
CA THR A 100 5.80 -16.38 -18.08
C THR A 100 6.14 -17.84 -18.33
N GLN A 101 5.12 -18.65 -18.58
CA GLN A 101 5.23 -20.07 -18.89
C GLN A 101 5.72 -20.27 -20.34
N PRO A 102 6.18 -21.49 -20.71
CA PRO A 102 6.68 -21.76 -22.06
C PRO A 102 5.65 -21.51 -23.18
N ASP A 103 4.36 -21.62 -22.87
CA ASP A 103 3.24 -21.36 -23.77
C ASP A 103 2.87 -19.87 -23.89
N GLY A 104 3.60 -18.99 -23.19
CA GLY A 104 3.35 -17.55 -23.16
C GLY A 104 2.32 -17.10 -22.13
N SER A 105 1.69 -18.01 -21.39
CA SER A 105 0.74 -17.65 -20.33
C SER A 105 1.46 -17.15 -19.08
N LEU A 106 0.78 -16.34 -18.26
CA LEU A 106 1.36 -15.78 -17.04
C LEU A 106 1.18 -16.75 -15.87
N ALA A 107 2.26 -17.02 -15.14
CA ALA A 107 2.19 -17.71 -13.85
C ALA A 107 1.88 -16.68 -12.77
N PHE A 108 0.71 -16.80 -12.15
CA PHE A 108 0.25 -15.87 -11.12
C PHE A 108 0.67 -16.32 -9.72
N ASP A 109 0.91 -15.33 -8.87
CA ASP A 109 1.12 -15.50 -7.44
C ASP A 109 -0.17 -15.08 -6.69
N ASP A 110 -0.50 -15.72 -5.56
CA ASP A 110 -1.63 -15.34 -4.70
C ASP A 110 -1.22 -14.46 -3.51
N HIS A 111 0.06 -14.13 -3.37
CA HIS A 111 0.59 -13.32 -2.27
C HIS A 111 -0.09 -11.95 -2.13
N ALA A 112 -0.41 -11.28 -3.25
CA ALA A 112 -1.11 -10.00 -3.25
C ALA A 112 -2.63 -10.10 -2.97
N TYR A 113 -3.15 -11.31 -2.72
CA TYR A 113 -4.56 -11.53 -2.40
C TYR A 113 -4.91 -11.17 -0.95
N GLY A 114 -3.94 -11.22 -0.02
CA GLY A 114 -4.09 -10.93 1.40
C GLY A 114 -3.67 -12.07 2.32
#